data_AF-A0A2N5ZAK1-F1
#
_entry.id   AF-A0A2N5ZAK1-F1
#
_cell.length_a   1.000
_cell.length_b   1.000
_cell.length_c   1.000
_cell.angle_alpha   90.00
_cell.angle_beta   90.00
_cell.angle_gamma   90.00
#
_symmetry.space_group_name_H-M   'P 1'
#
loop_
_entity.id
_entity.type
_entity.pdbx_description
1 polymer ?
#
loop_
_entity_poly.entity_id
_entity_poly.type
_entity_poly.pdbx_seq_one_letter_code
_entity_poly.pdbx_strand_id
1 'polypeptide(L)'
;MKISEQKEFLLKLLKTQDISKLNEFIDSGGNVNVKLNNAKQTILDLAVSEDKYDLVKQLIENGADVNVQNHSGSTPIFSVKSINVAELLIKSGADLKATNKKGYSILYYLISSQEKELTAYLSEQMGEKWNIDELRKVEPMDEEQYWKIVEKNYRSARGDESIQASSIVRELMFNNPTVIISFQKRTYQLANLAHTSNLWAAAYVINGGCSDDSFKDFKHWVISLGKSAFYRCVKTPDNLIPYIEKKAYYNNYSNVDCPGIAYVARMAYEYRTGLDNFYEVLDYSNVTDLRIDFELDWDENSIETKRTVFPMLWEKYWV
;
A
#
# COMPACT_ATOMS: atom_id res chain seq x y z
N MET A 1 -9.97 19.00 -42.59
CA MET A 1 -9.56 20.05 -41.63
C MET A 1 -8.10 19.88 -41.24
N LYS A 2 -7.36 20.98 -41.03
CA LYS A 2 -5.98 20.94 -40.53
C LYS A 2 -5.97 20.47 -39.07
N ILE A 3 -4.88 19.83 -38.63
CA ILE A 3 -4.74 19.34 -37.24
C ILE A 3 -4.89 20.49 -36.23
N SER A 4 -4.35 21.69 -36.53
CA SER A 4 -4.46 22.86 -35.66
C SER A 4 -5.92 23.29 -35.42
N GLU A 5 -6.74 23.29 -36.48
CA GLU A 5 -8.16 23.64 -36.42
C GLU A 5 -8.94 22.61 -35.59
N GLN A 6 -8.65 21.32 -35.76
CA GLN A 6 -9.25 20.26 -34.95
C GLN A 6 -8.91 20.41 -33.46
N LYS A 7 -7.65 20.69 -33.12
CA LYS A 7 -7.23 20.92 -31.72
C LYS A 7 -7.96 22.10 -31.09
N GLU A 8 -8.03 23.22 -31.80
CA GLU A 8 -8.69 24.43 -31.32
C GLU A 8 -10.18 24.18 -31.06
N PHE A 9 -10.86 23.52 -32.01
CA PHE A 9 -12.25 23.14 -31.86
C PHE A 9 -12.47 22.23 -30.65
N LEU A 10 -11.69 21.16 -30.51
CA LEU A 10 -11.83 20.19 -29.42
C LEU A 10 -11.58 20.83 -28.04
N LEU A 11 -10.59 21.72 -27.93
CA LEU A 11 -10.33 22.46 -26.70
C LEU A 11 -11.45 23.47 -26.38
N LYS A 12 -12.09 24.06 -27.39
CA LYS A 12 -13.27 24.90 -27.21
C LYS A 12 -14.48 24.07 -26.78
N LEU A 13 -14.72 22.93 -27.41
CA LEU A 13 -15.78 21.98 -27.07
C LEU A 13 -15.65 21.51 -25.62
N LEU A 14 -14.44 21.21 -25.16
CA LEU A 14 -14.18 20.86 -23.76
C LEU A 14 -14.69 21.97 -22.82
N LYS A 15 -14.51 23.25 -23.16
CA LYS A 15 -14.96 24.38 -22.33
C LYS A 15 -16.48 24.61 -22.42
N THR A 16 -17.06 24.51 -23.61
CA THR A 16 -18.47 24.88 -23.84
C THR A 16 -19.45 23.73 -23.60
N GLN A 17 -19.00 22.48 -23.71
CA GLN A 17 -19.83 21.27 -23.65
C GLN A 17 -21.01 21.30 -24.65
N ASP A 18 -20.82 22.00 -25.76
CA ASP A 18 -21.84 22.18 -26.80
C ASP A 18 -21.88 20.95 -27.72
N ILE A 19 -22.64 19.94 -27.29
CA ILE A 19 -22.73 18.63 -27.95
C ILE A 19 -23.23 18.73 -29.40
N SER A 20 -24.13 19.67 -29.72
CA SER A 20 -24.61 19.86 -31.08
C SER A 20 -23.46 20.14 -32.06
N LYS A 21 -22.47 20.94 -31.62
CA LYS A 21 -21.27 21.21 -32.43
C LYS A 21 -20.35 20.01 -32.59
N LEU A 22 -20.35 19.07 -31.64
CA LEU A 22 -19.57 17.84 -31.76
C LEU A 22 -20.05 17.03 -32.97
N ASN A 23 -21.36 16.85 -33.14
CA ASN A 23 -21.91 16.09 -34.27
C ASN A 23 -21.57 16.76 -35.61
N GLU A 24 -21.72 18.09 -35.72
CA GLU A 24 -21.31 18.84 -36.94
C GLU A 24 -19.80 18.68 -37.25
N PHE A 25 -18.97 18.65 -36.21
CA PHE A 25 -17.52 18.43 -36.34
C PHE A 25 -17.20 17.02 -36.85
N ILE A 26 -17.91 16.00 -36.35
CA ILE A 26 -17.73 14.62 -36.81
C ILE A 26 -18.21 14.44 -38.25
N ASP A 27 -19.39 14.97 -38.58
CA ASP A 27 -19.98 14.91 -39.93
C ASP A 27 -19.10 15.58 -40.99
N SER A 28 -18.33 16.60 -40.60
CA SER A 28 -17.34 17.26 -41.46
C SER A 28 -15.97 16.56 -41.53
N GLY A 29 -15.86 15.35 -40.97
CA GLY A 29 -14.65 14.52 -40.98
C GLY A 29 -13.65 14.87 -39.87
N GLY A 30 -14.09 15.48 -38.78
CA GLY A 30 -13.29 15.76 -37.60
C GLY A 30 -12.89 14.49 -36.85
N ASN A 31 -11.69 14.49 -36.25
CA ASN A 31 -11.17 13.36 -35.48
C ASN A 31 -11.06 13.72 -33.99
N VAL A 32 -11.82 13.05 -33.13
CA VAL A 32 -11.80 13.24 -31.66
C VAL A 32 -10.57 12.66 -30.97
N ASN A 33 -9.82 11.77 -31.63
CA ASN A 33 -8.65 11.09 -31.07
C ASN A 33 -7.34 11.90 -31.24
N VAL A 34 -7.43 13.16 -31.64
CA VAL A 34 -6.28 14.05 -31.83
C VAL A 34 -5.58 14.35 -30.50
N LYS A 35 -4.25 14.37 -30.51
CA LYS A 35 -3.42 14.76 -29.36
C LYS A 35 -3.38 16.29 -29.20
N LEU A 36 -3.98 16.79 -28.12
CA LEU A 36 -4.27 18.20 -27.93
C LEU A 36 -3.09 19.00 -27.37
N ASN A 37 -2.27 18.40 -26.50
CA ASN A 37 -1.23 19.09 -25.74
C ASN A 37 0.10 18.33 -25.70
N ASN A 38 1.10 18.90 -25.03
CA ASN A 38 2.44 18.30 -24.89
C ASN A 38 2.42 16.95 -24.16
N ALA A 39 1.47 16.75 -23.24
CA ALA A 39 1.24 15.47 -22.57
C ALA A 39 0.60 14.42 -23.49
N LYS A 40 0.33 14.77 -24.75
CA LYS A 40 -0.33 13.91 -25.75
C LYS A 40 -1.68 13.36 -25.25
N GLN A 41 -2.47 14.17 -24.56
CA GLN A 41 -3.84 13.82 -24.16
C GLN A 41 -4.82 14.02 -25.33
N THR A 42 -5.85 13.19 -25.41
CA THR A 42 -7.04 13.37 -26.28
C THR A 42 -8.08 14.26 -25.59
N ILE A 43 -9.15 14.60 -26.31
CA ILE A 43 -10.29 15.28 -25.67
C ILE A 43 -10.98 14.38 -24.63
N LEU A 44 -11.02 13.06 -24.88
CA LEU A 44 -11.59 12.09 -23.95
C LEU A 44 -10.79 12.05 -22.63
N ASP A 45 -9.46 12.01 -22.70
CA ASP A 45 -8.58 12.07 -21.52
C ASP A 45 -8.90 13.29 -20.64
N LEU A 46 -9.05 14.46 -21.26
CA LEU A 46 -9.33 15.72 -20.55
C LEU A 46 -10.76 15.73 -19.97
N ALA A 47 -11.75 15.32 -20.75
CA ALA A 47 -13.14 15.25 -20.31
C ALA A 47 -13.32 14.29 -19.12
N VAL A 48 -12.63 13.14 -19.14
CA VAL A 48 -12.59 12.19 -18.03
C VAL A 48 -11.94 12.81 -16.79
N SER A 49 -10.79 13.48 -16.94
CA SER A 49 -10.09 14.13 -15.81
C SER A 49 -10.88 15.29 -15.18
N GLU A 50 -11.80 15.88 -15.93
CA GLU A 50 -12.72 16.94 -15.48
C GLU A 50 -14.11 16.39 -15.09
N ASP A 51 -14.29 15.07 -15.10
CA ASP A 51 -15.53 14.36 -14.75
C ASP A 51 -16.77 14.84 -15.54
N LYS A 52 -16.58 15.22 -16.81
CA LYS A 52 -17.63 15.74 -17.70
C LYS A 52 -18.44 14.61 -18.31
N TYR A 53 -19.30 13.99 -17.51
CA TYR A 53 -20.08 12.79 -17.88
C TYR A 53 -20.74 12.87 -19.26
N ASP A 54 -21.54 13.92 -19.54
CA ASP A 54 -22.26 14.04 -20.81
C ASP A 54 -21.32 14.16 -22.00
N LEU A 55 -20.24 14.93 -21.87
CA LEU A 55 -19.22 15.05 -22.91
C LEU A 55 -18.50 13.72 -23.13
N VAL A 56 -18.13 13.01 -22.06
CA VAL A 56 -17.50 11.68 -22.15
C VAL A 56 -18.40 10.71 -22.91
N LYS A 57 -19.68 10.64 -22.54
CA LYS A 57 -20.67 9.78 -23.20
C LYS A 57 -20.75 10.09 -24.69
N GLN A 58 -20.91 11.37 -25.05
CA GLN A 58 -21.03 11.78 -26.44
C GLN A 58 -19.76 11.56 -27.26
N LEU A 59 -18.58 11.74 -26.66
CA LEU A 59 -17.31 11.44 -27.32
C LEU A 59 -17.17 9.95 -27.64
N ILE A 60 -17.52 9.08 -26.69
CA ILE A 60 -17.52 7.62 -26.87
C ILE A 60 -18.49 7.22 -27.97
N GLU A 61 -19.73 7.72 -27.93
CA GLU A 61 -20.76 7.47 -28.96
C GLU A 61 -20.31 7.91 -30.36
N ASN A 62 -19.45 8.93 -30.43
CA ASN A 62 -18.84 9.46 -31.66
C ASN A 62 -17.44 8.87 -31.97
N GLY A 63 -17.11 7.69 -31.45
CA GLY A 63 -15.91 6.94 -31.85
C GLY A 63 -14.59 7.40 -31.20
N ALA A 64 -14.65 8.05 -30.04
CA ALA A 64 -13.46 8.25 -29.23
C ALA A 64 -12.90 6.90 -28.76
N ASP A 65 -11.60 6.67 -28.99
CA ASP A 65 -10.91 5.47 -28.56
C ASP A 65 -10.54 5.59 -27.06
N VAL A 66 -11.15 4.73 -26.26
CA VAL A 66 -11.03 4.71 -24.79
C VAL A 66 -9.69 4.18 -24.29
N ASN A 67 -8.81 3.69 -25.17
CA ASN A 67 -7.51 3.09 -24.84
C ASN A 67 -6.32 3.89 -25.38
N VAL A 68 -6.56 5.10 -25.89
CA VAL A 68 -5.48 5.96 -26.40
C VAL A 68 -4.50 6.34 -25.29
N GLN A 69 -3.23 5.96 -25.44
CA GLN A 69 -2.20 6.30 -24.46
C GLN A 69 -1.68 7.74 -24.60
N ASN A 70 -1.57 8.45 -23.49
CA ASN A 70 -0.89 9.73 -23.39
C ASN A 70 0.65 9.57 -23.33
N HIS A 71 1.39 10.66 -23.09
CA HIS A 71 2.86 10.60 -23.04
C HIS A 71 3.40 9.68 -21.93
N SER A 72 2.70 9.55 -20.80
CA SER A 72 3.08 8.63 -19.72
C SER A 72 2.66 7.18 -19.98
N GLY A 73 1.98 6.88 -21.08
CA GLY A 73 1.41 5.55 -21.35
C GLY A 73 0.09 5.30 -20.63
N SER A 74 -0.51 6.32 -20.01
CA SER A 74 -1.81 6.20 -19.34
C SER A 74 -2.93 6.35 -20.37
N THR A 75 -3.94 5.50 -20.26
CA THR A 75 -5.20 5.57 -21.03
C THR A 75 -6.24 6.44 -20.29
N PRO A 76 -7.34 6.87 -20.93
CA PRO A 76 -8.37 7.71 -20.31
C PRO A 76 -8.84 7.22 -18.93
N ILE A 77 -8.98 5.90 -18.74
CA ILE A 77 -9.42 5.33 -17.46
C ILE A 77 -8.55 5.79 -16.29
N PHE A 78 -7.23 5.99 -16.47
CA PHE A 78 -6.31 6.43 -15.40
C PHE A 78 -6.67 7.78 -14.77
N SER A 79 -7.52 8.58 -15.42
CA SER A 79 -7.91 9.91 -14.94
C SER A 79 -9.34 9.97 -14.37
N VAL A 80 -10.03 8.83 -14.24
CA VAL A 80 -11.40 8.80 -13.71
C VAL A 80 -11.47 9.26 -12.26
N LYS A 81 -12.54 9.98 -11.94
CA LYS A 81 -12.84 10.50 -10.60
C LYS A 81 -14.15 9.96 -10.03
N SER A 82 -15.02 9.44 -10.88
CA SER A 82 -16.34 8.93 -10.50
C SER A 82 -16.59 7.54 -11.08
N ILE A 83 -17.41 6.76 -10.37
CA ILE A 83 -17.89 5.46 -10.83
C ILE A 83 -18.71 5.61 -12.13
N ASN A 84 -19.50 6.67 -12.26
CA ASN A 84 -20.33 6.92 -13.45
C ASN A 84 -19.49 7.05 -14.73
N VAL A 85 -18.38 7.80 -14.69
CA VAL A 85 -17.48 7.93 -15.84
C VAL A 85 -16.68 6.65 -16.07
N ALA A 86 -16.24 5.98 -14.99
CA ALA A 86 -15.58 4.68 -15.10
C ALA A 86 -16.48 3.64 -15.79
N GLU A 87 -17.76 3.57 -15.44
CA GLU A 87 -18.76 2.71 -16.06
C GLU A 87 -18.86 2.91 -17.56
N LEU A 88 -18.92 4.16 -18.03
CA LEU A 88 -18.99 4.47 -19.46
C LEU A 88 -17.77 3.94 -20.21
N LEU A 89 -16.59 4.16 -19.65
CA LEU A 89 -15.33 3.72 -20.26
C LEU A 89 -15.24 2.18 -20.28
N ILE A 90 -15.59 1.52 -19.19
CA ILE A 90 -15.55 0.05 -19.07
C ILE A 90 -16.53 -0.61 -20.04
N LYS A 91 -17.78 -0.13 -20.10
CA LYS A 91 -18.80 -0.60 -21.06
C LYS A 91 -18.34 -0.43 -22.52
N SER A 92 -17.44 0.52 -22.75
CA SER A 92 -16.89 0.84 -24.08
C SER A 92 -15.54 0.18 -24.36
N GLY A 93 -15.09 -0.76 -23.51
CA GLY A 93 -13.90 -1.57 -23.74
C GLY A 93 -12.60 -0.96 -23.21
N ALA A 94 -12.65 -0.08 -22.21
CA ALA A 94 -11.44 0.40 -21.55
C ALA A 94 -10.68 -0.75 -20.87
N ASP A 95 -9.39 -0.86 -21.16
CA ASP A 95 -8.52 -1.88 -20.58
C ASP A 95 -8.12 -1.52 -19.15
N LEU A 96 -8.80 -2.14 -18.20
CA LEU A 96 -8.53 -2.01 -16.77
C LEU A 96 -7.19 -2.61 -16.34
N LYS A 97 -6.61 -3.51 -17.16
CA LYS A 97 -5.30 -4.16 -16.89
C LYS A 97 -4.13 -3.40 -17.49
N ALA A 98 -4.39 -2.32 -18.23
CA ALA A 98 -3.35 -1.50 -18.81
C ALA A 98 -2.44 -0.91 -17.72
N THR A 99 -1.13 -0.87 -18.01
CA THR A 99 -0.14 -0.19 -17.19
C THR A 99 0.49 0.96 -17.96
N ASN A 100 0.79 2.05 -17.26
CA ASN A 100 1.55 3.15 -17.84
C ASN A 100 3.02 2.77 -18.07
N LYS A 101 3.83 3.69 -18.62
CA LYS A 101 5.27 3.46 -18.88
C LYS A 101 6.13 3.18 -17.64
N LYS A 102 5.62 3.49 -16.44
CA LYS A 102 6.26 3.17 -15.16
C LYS A 102 5.80 1.82 -14.60
N GLY A 103 4.92 1.10 -15.30
CA GLY A 103 4.32 -0.15 -14.83
C GLY A 103 3.18 0.03 -13.84
N TYR A 104 2.66 1.25 -13.65
CA TYR A 104 1.58 1.50 -12.70
C TYR A 104 0.22 1.28 -13.36
N SER A 105 -0.68 0.56 -12.67
CA SER A 105 -2.09 0.38 -13.04
C SER A 105 -2.95 1.56 -12.56
N ILE A 106 -4.23 1.59 -12.95
CA ILE A 106 -5.18 2.58 -12.42
C ILE A 106 -5.35 2.49 -10.91
N LEU A 107 -5.38 1.27 -10.34
CA LEU A 107 -5.53 1.06 -8.91
C LEU A 107 -4.42 1.76 -8.13
N TYR A 108 -3.19 1.83 -8.67
CA TYR A 108 -2.08 2.57 -8.06
C TYR A 108 -2.46 4.01 -7.73
N TYR A 109 -3.09 4.70 -8.69
CA TYR A 109 -3.41 6.10 -8.56
C TYR A 109 -4.54 6.33 -7.57
N LEU A 110 -5.59 5.52 -7.63
CA LEU A 110 -6.76 5.63 -6.76
C LEU A 110 -6.43 5.39 -5.29
N ILE A 111 -5.49 4.49 -5.04
CA ILE A 111 -5.04 4.20 -3.68
C ILE A 111 -4.15 5.34 -3.15
N SER A 112 -3.33 5.97 -4.01
CA SER A 112 -2.59 7.16 -3.62
C SER A 112 -3.48 8.37 -3.32
N SER A 113 -4.67 8.44 -3.91
CA SER A 113 -5.67 9.49 -3.68
C SER A 113 -6.73 9.12 -2.64
N GLN A 114 -6.67 7.92 -2.05
CA GLN A 114 -7.62 7.40 -1.05
C GLN A 114 -9.08 7.27 -1.53
N GLU A 115 -9.29 7.06 -2.83
CA GLU A 115 -10.61 6.90 -3.45
C GLU A 115 -11.16 5.48 -3.25
N LYS A 116 -11.57 5.15 -2.01
CA LYS A 116 -11.93 3.79 -1.59
C LYS A 116 -13.06 3.17 -2.42
N GLU A 117 -14.15 3.90 -2.64
CA GLU A 117 -15.33 3.40 -3.36
C GLU A 117 -15.00 3.07 -4.82
N LEU A 118 -14.32 3.99 -5.51
CA LEU A 118 -13.89 3.79 -6.90
C LEU A 118 -12.85 2.66 -7.02
N THR A 119 -11.95 2.53 -6.04
CA THR A 119 -11.00 1.42 -5.96
C THR A 119 -11.72 0.08 -5.85
N ALA A 120 -12.69 -0.03 -4.94
CA ALA A 120 -13.48 -1.25 -4.76
C ALA A 120 -14.27 -1.61 -6.02
N TYR A 121 -14.98 -0.62 -6.60
CA TYR A 121 -15.74 -0.81 -7.84
C TYR A 121 -14.86 -1.33 -8.98
N LEU A 122 -13.72 -0.69 -9.24
CA LEU A 122 -12.84 -1.11 -10.34
C LEU A 122 -12.18 -2.47 -10.10
N SER A 123 -11.83 -2.79 -8.85
CA SER A 123 -11.31 -4.11 -8.48
C SER A 123 -12.33 -5.21 -8.80
N GLU A 124 -13.62 -4.97 -8.51
CA GLU A 124 -14.70 -5.87 -8.89
C GLU A 124 -14.82 -6.02 -10.42
N GLN A 125 -14.78 -4.90 -11.17
CA GLN A 125 -14.88 -4.93 -12.63
C GLN A 125 -13.71 -5.65 -13.31
N MET A 126 -12.54 -5.75 -12.67
CA MET A 126 -11.42 -6.55 -13.16
C MET A 126 -11.67 -8.07 -13.08
N GLY A 127 -12.82 -8.50 -12.55
CA GLY A 127 -13.21 -9.91 -12.44
C GLY A 127 -12.46 -10.66 -11.34
N GLU A 128 -11.86 -9.92 -10.41
CA GLU A 128 -11.00 -10.46 -9.38
C GLU A 128 -11.84 -10.94 -8.19
N LYS A 129 -12.49 -12.09 -8.39
CA LYS A 129 -13.16 -12.81 -7.30
C LYS A 129 -12.14 -13.66 -6.56
N TRP A 130 -11.91 -13.33 -5.30
CA TRP A 130 -11.02 -14.08 -4.44
C TRP A 130 -11.79 -15.19 -3.73
N ASN A 131 -11.34 -16.43 -3.87
CA ASN A 131 -11.89 -17.54 -3.10
C ASN A 131 -11.34 -17.46 -1.66
N ILE A 132 -12.20 -17.14 -0.70
CA ILE A 132 -11.85 -17.01 0.72
C ILE A 132 -11.22 -18.30 1.25
N ASP A 133 -11.75 -19.47 0.87
CA ASP A 133 -11.22 -20.75 1.34
C ASP A 133 -9.83 -21.04 0.77
N GLU A 134 -9.52 -20.57 -0.43
CA GLU A 134 -8.16 -20.66 -0.99
C GLU A 134 -7.21 -19.67 -0.32
N LEU A 135 -7.66 -18.45 -0.01
CA LEU A 135 -6.86 -17.47 0.72
C LEU A 135 -6.49 -17.97 2.13
N ARG A 136 -7.40 -18.67 2.81
CA ARG A 136 -7.14 -19.25 4.14
C ARG A 136 -6.02 -20.30 4.11
N LYS A 137 -5.95 -21.10 3.04
CA LYS A 137 -4.94 -22.16 2.85
C LYS A 137 -3.55 -21.64 2.48
N VAL A 138 -3.38 -20.33 2.25
CA VAL A 138 -2.10 -19.74 1.85
C VAL A 138 -1.05 -20.00 2.93
N GLU A 139 0.11 -20.51 2.54
CA GLU A 139 1.25 -20.72 3.45
C GLU A 139 1.98 -19.40 3.76
N PRO A 140 2.70 -19.30 4.89
CA PRO A 140 3.58 -18.19 5.17
C PRO A 140 4.58 -17.95 4.04
N MET A 141 4.83 -16.68 3.72
CA MET A 141 5.82 -16.28 2.72
C MET A 141 7.17 -16.88 3.05
N ASP A 142 7.97 -17.24 2.05
CA ASP A 142 9.36 -17.65 2.27
C ASP A 142 10.18 -16.57 3.01
N GLU A 143 11.14 -17.00 3.82
CA GLU A 143 11.91 -16.11 4.68
C GLU A 143 12.78 -15.15 3.87
N GLU A 144 13.45 -15.63 2.80
CA GLU A 144 14.29 -14.79 1.96
C GLU A 144 13.44 -13.73 1.23
N GLN A 145 12.30 -14.16 0.69
CA GLN A 145 11.35 -13.26 0.05
C GLN A 145 10.81 -12.20 1.02
N TYR A 146 10.46 -12.59 2.23
CA TYR A 146 9.94 -11.68 3.25
C TYR A 146 10.96 -10.60 3.62
N TRP A 147 12.18 -11.00 3.97
CA TRP A 147 13.23 -10.06 4.35
C TRP A 147 13.65 -9.17 3.19
N LYS A 148 13.61 -9.67 1.95
CA LYS A 148 13.84 -8.84 0.76
C LYS A 148 12.88 -7.67 0.69
N ILE A 149 11.59 -7.87 0.99
CA ILE A 149 10.59 -6.79 1.04
C ILE A 149 10.90 -5.85 2.20
N VAL A 150 11.06 -6.36 3.42
CA VAL A 150 11.27 -5.52 4.62
C VAL A 150 12.53 -4.66 4.51
N GLU A 151 13.66 -5.25 4.11
CA GLU A 151 14.96 -4.57 4.08
C GLU A 151 15.09 -3.60 2.91
N LYS A 152 14.53 -3.93 1.75
CA LYS A 152 14.45 -3.00 0.62
C LYS A 152 13.76 -1.71 1.05
N ASN A 153 12.60 -1.85 1.70
CA ASN A 153 11.81 -0.71 2.16
C ASN A 153 12.46 0.02 3.35
N TYR A 154 13.13 -0.70 4.26
CA TYR A 154 13.90 -0.08 5.36
C TYR A 154 15.02 0.84 4.85
N ARG A 155 15.80 0.37 3.87
CA ARG A 155 16.89 1.15 3.25
C ARG A 155 16.36 2.41 2.55
N SER A 156 15.27 2.27 1.79
CA SER A 156 14.63 3.39 1.11
C SER A 156 14.05 4.43 2.07
N ALA A 157 13.54 3.99 3.22
CA ALA A 157 12.97 4.86 4.25
C ALA A 157 14.01 5.55 5.14
N ARG A 158 15.30 5.18 5.04
CA ARG A 158 16.41 5.73 5.83
C ARG A 158 16.25 5.61 7.35
N GLY A 159 15.35 4.73 7.81
CA GLY A 159 15.04 4.52 9.23
C GLY A 159 13.75 5.18 9.71
N ASP A 160 12.99 5.84 8.84
CA ASP A 160 11.64 6.35 9.14
C ASP A 160 10.61 5.22 9.00
N GLU A 161 9.93 4.90 10.09
CA GLU A 161 8.97 3.79 10.11
C GLU A 161 7.69 4.08 9.33
N SER A 162 7.24 5.32 9.29
CA SER A 162 6.02 5.72 8.57
C SER A 162 6.24 5.64 7.06
N ILE A 163 7.41 6.08 6.60
CA ILE A 163 7.83 5.95 5.20
C ILE A 163 8.02 4.48 4.84
N GLN A 164 8.67 3.69 5.71
CA GLN A 164 8.86 2.26 5.46
C GLN A 164 7.53 1.53 5.33
N ALA A 165 6.62 1.70 6.30
CA ALA A 165 5.31 1.06 6.30
C ALA A 165 4.50 1.44 5.07
N SER A 166 4.45 2.73 4.72
CA SER A 166 3.81 3.21 3.49
C SER A 166 4.40 2.59 2.23
N SER A 167 5.71 2.38 2.20
CA SER A 167 6.39 1.77 1.06
C SER A 167 6.12 0.25 0.96
N ILE A 168 6.03 -0.46 2.10
CA ILE A 168 5.65 -1.87 2.12
C ILE A 168 4.18 -2.05 1.69
N VAL A 169 3.27 -1.21 2.17
CA VAL A 169 1.86 -1.21 1.71
C VAL A 169 1.82 -1.11 0.19
N ARG A 170 2.57 -0.14 -0.38
CA ARG A 170 2.68 0.07 -1.82
C ARG A 170 3.25 -1.14 -2.56
N GLU A 171 4.23 -1.83 -1.99
CA GLU A 171 4.81 -3.01 -2.64
C GLU A 171 3.83 -4.19 -2.63
N LEU A 172 3.14 -4.44 -1.52
CA LEU A 172 2.23 -5.57 -1.36
C LEU A 172 0.95 -5.43 -2.17
N MET A 173 0.36 -4.24 -2.20
CA MET A 173 -0.95 -3.98 -2.82
C MET A 173 -1.03 -4.17 -4.34
N PHE A 174 0.10 -4.34 -5.05
CA PHE A 174 0.10 -4.69 -6.48
C PHE A 174 0.23 -6.17 -6.75
N ASN A 175 0.36 -6.97 -5.70
CA ASN A 175 0.42 -8.42 -5.82
C ASN A 175 -0.97 -9.04 -5.67
N ASN A 176 -1.07 -10.31 -6.02
CA ASN A 176 -2.23 -11.12 -5.68
C ASN A 176 -2.44 -11.12 -4.15
N PRO A 177 -3.67 -11.07 -3.61
CA PRO A 177 -3.93 -11.14 -2.17
C PRO A 177 -3.26 -12.32 -1.47
N THR A 178 -3.02 -13.44 -2.15
CA THR A 178 -2.21 -14.55 -1.63
C THR A 178 -0.83 -14.10 -1.16
N VAL A 179 -0.15 -13.21 -1.89
CA VAL A 179 1.15 -12.64 -1.47
C VAL A 179 0.99 -11.81 -0.19
N ILE A 180 -0.08 -11.01 -0.10
CA ILE A 180 -0.37 -10.17 1.06
C ILE A 180 -0.65 -11.03 2.30
N ILE A 181 -1.45 -12.08 2.15
CA ILE A 181 -1.77 -13.05 3.21
C ILE A 181 -0.52 -13.82 3.64
N SER A 182 0.29 -14.30 2.69
CA SER A 182 1.55 -14.99 3.00
C SER A 182 2.52 -14.09 3.76
N PHE A 183 2.59 -12.80 3.42
CA PHE A 183 3.39 -11.80 4.13
C PHE A 183 2.88 -11.60 5.57
N GLN A 184 1.56 -11.47 5.75
CA GLN A 184 0.95 -11.36 7.08
C GLN A 184 1.25 -12.58 7.95
N LYS A 185 1.11 -13.78 7.39
CA LYS A 185 1.38 -15.03 8.11
C LYS A 185 2.85 -15.15 8.53
N ARG A 186 3.79 -14.77 7.66
CA ARG A 186 5.21 -14.71 8.04
C ARG A 186 5.49 -13.65 9.10
N THR A 187 4.86 -12.48 9.01
CA THR A 187 4.96 -11.43 10.04
C THR A 187 4.48 -11.95 11.40
N TYR A 188 3.36 -12.67 11.41
CA TYR A 188 2.82 -13.30 12.61
C TYR A 188 3.79 -14.35 13.20
N GLN A 189 4.40 -15.22 12.39
CA GLN A 189 5.42 -16.17 12.86
C GLN A 189 6.61 -15.49 13.54
N LEU A 190 7.13 -14.42 12.93
CA LEU A 190 8.23 -13.65 13.51
C LEU A 190 7.82 -12.93 14.78
N ALA A 191 6.58 -12.41 14.84
CA ALA A 191 6.04 -11.80 16.05
C ALA A 191 5.86 -12.81 17.19
N ASN A 192 5.57 -14.08 16.89
CA ASN A 192 5.52 -15.14 17.89
C ASN A 192 6.94 -15.55 18.34
N LEU A 193 7.89 -15.65 17.41
CA LEU A 193 9.29 -15.92 17.75
C LEU A 193 9.92 -14.82 18.63
N ALA A 194 9.50 -13.57 18.45
CA ALA A 194 9.92 -12.44 19.26
C ALA A 194 9.19 -12.35 20.62
N HIS A 195 8.19 -13.20 20.88
CA HIS A 195 7.42 -13.20 22.11
C HIS A 195 8.20 -13.90 23.22
N THR A 196 9.15 -13.18 23.82
CA THR A 196 10.06 -13.71 24.85
C THR A 196 10.08 -12.78 26.08
N SER A 197 10.37 -13.35 27.25
CA SER A 197 10.54 -12.59 28.51
C SER A 197 11.59 -11.49 28.35
N ASN A 198 12.70 -11.81 27.68
CA ASN A 198 13.78 -10.86 27.48
C ASN A 198 13.39 -9.67 26.62
N LEU A 199 12.65 -9.90 25.52
CA LEU A 199 12.24 -8.81 24.66
C LEU A 199 11.14 -7.96 25.30
N TRP A 200 10.26 -8.57 26.09
CA TRP A 200 9.26 -7.85 26.88
C TRP A 200 9.93 -6.91 27.89
N ALA A 201 10.94 -7.41 28.61
CA ALA A 201 11.73 -6.63 29.54
C ALA A 201 12.41 -5.43 28.87
N ALA A 202 13.00 -5.65 27.70
CA ALA A 202 13.66 -4.60 26.94
C ALA A 202 12.65 -3.53 26.53
N ALA A 203 11.46 -3.93 26.05
CA ALA A 203 10.37 -3.00 25.74
C ALA A 203 9.99 -2.17 26.97
N TYR A 204 9.83 -2.81 28.13
CA TYR A 204 9.55 -2.12 29.39
C TYR A 204 10.63 -1.08 29.74
N VAL A 205 11.90 -1.47 29.69
CA VAL A 205 13.03 -0.59 30.04
C VAL A 205 13.13 0.58 29.07
N ILE A 206 12.96 0.36 27.77
CA ILE A 206 13.06 1.39 26.73
C ILE A 206 11.89 2.38 26.79
N ASN A 207 10.67 1.88 26.99
CA ASN A 207 9.45 2.68 26.91
C ASN A 207 9.02 3.29 28.26
N GLY A 208 9.64 2.88 29.37
CA GLY A 208 9.20 3.31 30.71
C GLY A 208 8.02 2.50 31.27
N GLY A 209 7.66 1.39 30.61
CA GLY A 209 6.51 0.54 30.88
C GLY A 209 6.14 -0.29 29.64
N CYS A 210 5.37 -1.37 29.81
CA CYS A 210 4.93 -2.20 28.68
C CYS A 210 3.59 -2.89 28.95
N SER A 211 2.56 -2.56 28.17
CA SER A 211 1.32 -3.33 28.02
C SER A 211 1.44 -4.36 26.88
N ASP A 212 0.50 -5.30 26.79
CA ASP A 212 0.44 -6.27 25.69
C ASP A 212 0.37 -5.61 24.30
N ASP A 213 -0.39 -4.52 24.16
CA ASP A 213 -0.48 -3.76 22.92
C ASP A 213 0.84 -3.07 22.58
N SER A 214 1.49 -2.43 23.57
CA SER A 214 2.80 -1.82 23.35
C SER A 214 3.87 -2.87 23.02
N PHE A 215 3.78 -4.08 23.61
CA PHE A 215 4.71 -5.16 23.30
C PHE A 215 4.50 -5.69 21.89
N LYS A 216 3.23 -5.80 21.46
CA LYS A 216 2.90 -6.13 20.07
C LYS A 216 3.55 -5.13 19.12
N ASP A 217 3.38 -3.83 19.35
CA ASP A 217 3.97 -2.79 18.50
C ASP A 217 5.51 -2.85 18.51
N PHE A 218 6.10 -3.04 19.70
CA PHE A 218 7.53 -3.21 19.87
C PHE A 218 8.08 -4.38 19.04
N LYS A 219 7.42 -5.54 19.06
CA LYS A 219 7.83 -6.71 18.24
C LYS A 219 7.79 -6.38 16.75
N HIS A 220 6.76 -5.68 16.27
CA HIS A 220 6.66 -5.29 14.87
C HIS A 220 7.70 -4.25 14.47
N TRP A 221 8.09 -3.36 15.39
CA TRP A 221 9.23 -2.48 15.19
C TRP A 221 10.54 -3.29 15.09
N VAL A 222 10.79 -4.24 15.97
CA VAL A 222 12.00 -5.09 15.89
C VAL A 222 12.07 -5.87 14.57
N ILE A 223 10.94 -6.36 14.06
CA ILE A 223 10.86 -6.98 12.73
C ILE A 223 11.21 -5.97 11.63
N SER A 224 10.74 -4.71 11.73
CA SER A 224 10.97 -3.71 10.68
C SER A 224 12.44 -3.34 10.47
N LEU A 225 13.31 -3.61 11.46
CA LEU A 225 14.75 -3.38 11.41
C LEU A 225 15.51 -4.33 10.45
N GLY A 226 14.86 -5.41 9.98
CA GLY A 226 15.44 -6.38 9.05
C GLY A 226 16.03 -7.62 9.71
N LYS A 227 16.49 -8.58 8.89
CA LYS A 227 16.76 -9.97 9.32
C LYS A 227 17.81 -10.05 10.43
N SER A 228 18.98 -9.47 10.16
CA SER A 228 20.14 -9.55 11.07
C SER A 228 19.87 -8.79 12.38
N ALA A 229 19.15 -7.67 12.31
CA ALA A 229 18.73 -6.92 13.50
C ALA A 229 17.77 -7.77 14.35
N PHE A 230 16.71 -8.27 13.73
CA PHE A 230 15.67 -9.05 14.38
C PHE A 230 16.25 -10.22 15.19
N TYR A 231 17.00 -11.13 14.55
CA TYR A 231 17.50 -12.33 15.24
C TYR A 231 18.53 -12.01 16.35
N ARG A 232 19.35 -10.97 16.17
CA ARG A 232 20.32 -10.57 17.21
C ARG A 232 19.63 -9.91 18.40
N CYS A 233 18.62 -9.08 18.17
CA CYS A 233 17.89 -8.38 19.23
C CYS A 233 16.96 -9.32 20.00
N VAL A 234 16.29 -10.25 19.33
CA VAL A 234 15.47 -11.27 20.01
C VAL A 234 16.35 -12.15 20.91
N LYS A 235 17.56 -12.52 20.46
CA LYS A 235 18.50 -13.29 21.28
C LYS A 235 19.14 -12.47 22.40
N THR A 236 19.48 -11.22 22.14
CA THR A 236 20.21 -10.34 23.07
C THR A 236 19.71 -8.90 22.88
N PRO A 237 18.72 -8.45 23.68
CA PRO A 237 18.06 -7.16 23.48
C PRO A 237 18.96 -5.92 23.59
N ASP A 238 20.10 -5.98 24.26
CA ASP A 238 21.08 -4.86 24.26
C ASP A 238 21.54 -4.46 22.84
N ASN A 239 21.44 -5.37 21.86
CA ASN A 239 21.69 -5.06 20.45
C ASN A 239 20.71 -4.04 19.84
N LEU A 240 19.65 -3.65 20.55
CA LEU A 240 18.73 -2.61 20.12
C LEU A 240 19.31 -1.20 20.26
N ILE A 241 20.33 -0.99 21.11
CA ILE A 241 20.89 0.33 21.42
C ILE A 241 21.21 1.17 20.17
N PRO A 242 21.93 0.67 19.15
CA PRO A 242 22.24 1.47 17.96
C PRO A 242 21.01 1.90 17.15
N TYR A 243 19.96 1.07 17.16
CA TYR A 243 18.71 1.36 16.45
C TYR A 243 17.90 2.42 17.18
N ILE A 244 17.88 2.39 18.51
CA ILE A 244 17.18 3.40 19.31
C ILE A 244 17.91 4.74 19.25
N GLU A 245 19.24 4.75 19.28
CA GLU A 245 20.04 5.98 19.09
C GLU A 245 19.73 6.66 17.76
N LYS A 246 19.75 5.85 16.70
CA LYS A 246 19.40 6.33 15.37
C LYS A 246 17.98 6.89 15.36
N LYS A 247 17.00 6.21 15.98
CA LYS A 247 15.62 6.68 16.06
C LYS A 247 15.49 8.00 16.83
N ALA A 248 16.12 8.11 18.00
CA ALA A 248 16.08 9.33 18.82
C ALA A 248 16.67 10.53 18.09
N TYR A 249 17.73 10.32 17.30
CA TYR A 249 18.32 11.35 16.46
C TYR A 249 17.36 11.91 15.40
N TYR A 250 16.48 11.07 14.83
CA TYR A 250 15.56 11.49 13.78
C TYR A 250 14.20 11.98 14.29
N ASN A 251 13.70 11.42 15.40
CA ASN A 251 12.31 11.59 15.83
C ASN A 251 12.13 12.36 17.15
N ASN A 252 13.21 12.86 17.77
CA ASN A 252 13.19 13.58 19.07
C ASN A 252 12.58 12.81 20.26
N TYR A 253 12.29 11.52 20.11
CA TYR A 253 11.76 10.64 21.16
C TYR A 253 12.40 9.24 21.06
N SER A 254 12.59 8.60 22.21
CA SER A 254 13.14 7.25 22.33
C SER A 254 12.10 6.14 22.51
N ASN A 255 10.84 6.49 22.82
CA ASN A 255 9.76 5.53 23.02
C ASN A 255 9.38 4.85 21.68
N VAL A 256 9.10 3.54 21.74
CA VAL A 256 8.68 2.71 20.62
C VAL A 256 7.19 2.38 20.75
N ASP A 257 6.35 3.41 20.73
CA ASP A 257 4.89 3.30 20.56
C ASP A 257 4.53 3.51 19.08
N CYS A 258 5.12 2.69 18.21
CA CYS A 258 4.83 2.73 16.79
C CYS A 258 4.50 1.31 16.30
N PRO A 259 3.35 1.10 15.63
CA PRO A 259 2.94 -0.23 15.18
C PRO A 259 3.85 -0.82 14.10
N GLY A 260 4.87 -0.08 13.65
CA GLY A 260 5.86 -0.53 12.67
C GLY A 260 5.17 -1.06 11.42
N ILE A 261 5.44 -2.32 11.09
CA ILE A 261 4.86 -3.00 9.93
C ILE A 261 3.57 -3.78 10.25
N ALA A 262 3.00 -3.68 11.45
CA ALA A 262 1.87 -4.52 11.90
C ALA A 262 0.61 -4.41 11.03
N TYR A 263 0.36 -3.23 10.48
CA TYR A 263 -0.88 -2.92 9.76
C TYR A 263 -0.75 -3.00 8.23
N VAL A 264 0.46 -3.19 7.71
CA VAL A 264 0.76 -2.98 6.28
C VAL A 264 0.04 -3.99 5.39
N ALA A 265 -0.11 -5.24 5.84
CA ALA A 265 -0.79 -6.27 5.07
C ALA A 265 -2.30 -6.05 5.03
N ARG A 266 -2.92 -5.65 6.15
CA ARG A 266 -4.34 -5.29 6.20
C ARG A 266 -4.63 -4.15 5.22
N MET A 267 -3.88 -3.05 5.33
CA MET A 267 -4.06 -1.89 4.45
C MET A 267 -3.83 -2.26 2.99
N ALA A 268 -2.76 -3.01 2.69
CA ALA A 268 -2.50 -3.46 1.33
C ALA A 268 -3.63 -4.35 0.78
N TYR A 269 -4.21 -5.22 1.60
CA TYR A 269 -5.33 -6.08 1.22
C TYR A 269 -6.60 -5.27 0.94
N GLU A 270 -6.99 -4.37 1.84
CA GLU A 270 -8.15 -3.51 1.65
C GLU A 270 -7.99 -2.65 0.39
N TYR A 271 -6.80 -2.10 0.17
CA TYR A 271 -6.49 -1.34 -1.04
C TYR A 271 -6.50 -2.21 -2.30
N ARG A 272 -6.01 -3.45 -2.21
CA ARG A 272 -5.99 -4.38 -3.34
C ARG A 272 -7.38 -4.86 -3.73
N THR A 273 -8.21 -5.17 -2.73
CA THR A 273 -9.45 -5.93 -2.92
C THR A 273 -10.71 -5.06 -2.80
N GLY A 274 -10.63 -3.92 -2.13
CA GLY A 274 -11.80 -3.13 -1.74
C GLY A 274 -12.63 -3.73 -0.60
N LEU A 275 -12.18 -4.84 0.02
CA LEU A 275 -12.92 -5.59 1.03
C LEU A 275 -12.36 -5.35 2.44
N ASP A 276 -13.25 -5.10 3.41
CA ASP A 276 -12.92 -5.00 4.85
C ASP A 276 -13.16 -6.34 5.57
N ASN A 277 -12.69 -7.44 4.98
CA ASN A 277 -12.80 -8.79 5.53
C ASN A 277 -11.43 -9.45 5.76
N PHE A 278 -10.38 -8.63 5.90
CA PHE A 278 -8.99 -9.11 6.01
C PHE A 278 -8.81 -10.16 7.12
N TYR A 279 -9.43 -9.96 8.28
CA TYR A 279 -9.31 -10.91 9.38
C TYR A 279 -10.12 -12.20 9.19
N GLU A 280 -11.13 -12.21 8.31
CA GLU A 280 -11.92 -13.40 8.01
C GLU A 280 -11.19 -14.36 7.05
N VAL A 281 -10.27 -13.82 6.25
CA VAL A 281 -9.42 -14.58 5.31
C VAL A 281 -8.11 -15.06 5.96
N LEU A 282 -7.78 -14.56 7.15
CA LEU A 282 -6.63 -15.02 7.92
C LEU A 282 -6.98 -16.26 8.72
N ASP A 283 -6.40 -17.39 8.31
CA ASP A 283 -6.38 -18.62 9.08
C ASP A 283 -4.95 -18.92 9.50
N TYR A 284 -4.68 -18.93 10.81
CA TYR A 284 -3.36 -19.24 11.36
C TYR A 284 -3.22 -20.72 11.74
N SER A 285 -4.23 -21.57 11.51
CA SER A 285 -4.16 -23.01 11.83
C SER A 285 -3.08 -23.76 11.05
N ASN A 286 -2.75 -23.29 9.84
CA ASN A 286 -1.63 -23.79 9.05
C ASN A 286 -0.29 -23.11 9.39
N VAL A 287 -0.29 -22.14 10.29
CA VAL A 287 0.91 -21.49 10.78
C VAL A 287 1.32 -22.19 12.06
N THR A 288 2.53 -22.74 12.10
CA THR A 288 3.07 -23.28 13.35
C THR A 288 3.04 -22.18 14.41
N ASP A 289 2.19 -22.35 15.41
CA ASP A 289 2.12 -21.40 16.51
C ASP A 289 3.38 -21.58 17.36
N LEU A 290 4.30 -20.63 17.21
CA LEU A 290 5.51 -20.53 18.02
C LEU A 290 5.28 -19.68 19.27
N ARG A 291 4.02 -19.33 19.61
CA ARG A 291 3.71 -18.64 20.85
C ARG A 291 3.96 -19.59 22.00
N ILE A 292 5.15 -19.48 22.55
CA ILE A 292 5.50 -20.07 23.83
C ILE A 292 5.02 -19.07 24.86
N ASP A 293 3.94 -19.39 25.57
CA ASP A 293 3.60 -18.65 26.78
C ASP A 293 4.83 -18.71 27.68
N PHE A 294 5.43 -17.55 27.94
CA PHE A 294 6.57 -17.44 28.82
C PHE A 294 6.08 -16.87 30.14
N GLU A 295 6.45 -17.53 31.23
CA GLU A 295 6.48 -16.87 32.52
C GLU A 295 7.70 -15.96 32.54
N LEU A 296 7.57 -14.79 33.15
CA LEU A 296 8.74 -13.99 33.46
C LEU A 296 9.59 -14.81 34.42
N ASP A 297 10.73 -15.29 33.95
CA ASP A 297 11.72 -16.03 34.74
C ASP A 297 12.51 -15.10 35.69
N TRP A 298 12.06 -13.85 35.82
CA TRP A 298 12.66 -12.77 36.58
C TRP A 298 11.58 -11.81 37.12
N ASP A 299 11.84 -11.17 38.27
CA ASP A 299 10.88 -10.27 38.93
C ASP A 299 10.80 -8.91 38.20
N GLU A 300 9.67 -8.65 37.52
CA GLU A 300 9.38 -7.39 36.85
C GLU A 300 9.24 -6.18 37.78
N ASN A 301 9.06 -6.38 39.09
CA ASN A 301 8.98 -5.29 40.05
C ASN A 301 10.36 -4.97 40.65
N SER A 302 11.37 -5.82 40.44
CA SER A 302 12.73 -5.64 40.94
C SER A 302 13.60 -4.87 39.95
N ILE A 303 14.11 -3.72 40.40
CA ILE A 303 15.08 -2.89 39.69
C ILE A 303 16.42 -3.63 39.50
N GLU A 304 16.89 -4.34 40.53
CA GLU A 304 18.16 -5.08 40.51
C GLU A 304 18.13 -6.21 39.48
N THR A 305 16.97 -6.87 39.35
CA THR A 305 16.77 -7.95 38.40
C THR A 305 16.80 -7.41 36.97
N LYS A 306 16.06 -6.34 36.67
CA LYS A 306 16.11 -5.66 35.36
C LYS A 306 17.51 -5.21 34.97
N ARG A 307 18.25 -4.63 35.91
CA ARG A 307 19.65 -4.23 35.71
C ARG A 307 20.57 -5.40 35.42
N THR A 308 20.30 -6.57 36.01
CA THR A 308 21.13 -7.77 35.80
C THR A 308 20.88 -8.38 34.42
N VAL A 309 19.63 -8.41 33.96
CA VAL A 309 19.26 -9.03 32.69
C VAL A 309 19.60 -8.13 31.49
N PHE A 310 19.46 -6.80 31.61
CA PHE A 310 19.77 -5.83 30.54
C PHE A 310 20.67 -4.68 31.04
N PRO A 311 21.93 -4.97 31.39
CA PRO A 311 22.81 -3.97 32.00
C PRO A 311 23.04 -2.75 31.12
N MET A 312 23.17 -2.92 29.79
CA MET A 312 23.44 -1.81 28.89
C MET A 312 22.20 -0.95 28.63
N LEU A 313 21.04 -1.56 28.40
CA LEU A 313 19.78 -0.83 28.30
C LEU A 313 19.44 -0.11 29.61
N TRP A 314 19.70 -0.75 30.76
CA TRP A 314 19.46 -0.15 32.07
C TRP A 314 20.33 1.10 32.30
N GLU A 315 21.64 1.00 32.08
CA GLU A 315 22.58 2.12 32.20
C GLU A 315 22.17 3.31 31.33
N LYS A 316 21.54 3.05 30.20
CA LYS A 316 21.17 4.09 29.24
C LYS A 316 19.88 4.85 29.59
N TYR A 317 18.85 4.16 30.08
CA TYR A 317 17.49 4.72 30.19
C TYR A 317 17.07 5.02 31.63
N TRP A 318 17.77 4.50 32.64
CA TRP A 318 17.33 4.57 34.05
C TRP A 318 18.44 4.99 35.03
N VAL A 319 19.61 5.41 34.54
CA VAL A 319 20.70 6.02 35.33
C VAL A 319 20.82 7.50 34.99
#